data_AF-A0A7V5FZD1-F1
#
_entry.id   AF-A0A7V5FZD1-F1
#
_cell.length_a   1.000
_cell.length_b   1.000
_cell.length_c   1.000
_cell.angle_alpha   90.00
_cell.angle_beta   90.00
_cell.angle_gamma   90.00
#
_symmetry.space_group_name_H-M   'P 1'
#
loop_
_entity.id
_entity.type
_entity.pdbx_description
1 polymer ?
#
loop_
_entity_poly.entity_id
_entity_poly.type
_entity_poly.pdbx_seq_one_letter_code
_entity_poly.pdbx_strand_id
1 'polypeptide(L)' 'MSELLNKDIITSRELEVALEERKAGKADFILVDVREMPEYDSGHIEGVDMLKPTSLFQSWAQEFLEENKDKTVIFTCR' A
#
# COMPACT_ATOMS: atom_id res chain seq x y z
N MET A 1 8.46 -7.13 -14.81
CA MET A 1 7.79 -6.02 -14.11
C MET A 1 6.30 -6.24 -14.28
N SER A 2 5.59 -6.52 -13.19
CA SER A 2 4.15 -6.74 -13.20
C SER A 2 3.44 -5.54 -13.82
N GLU A 3 2.64 -5.76 -14.87
CA GLU A 3 1.90 -4.70 -15.57
C GLU A 3 0.94 -3.94 -14.64
N LEU A 4 0.54 -4.59 -13.54
CA LEU A 4 -0.29 -4.04 -12.47
C LEU A 4 0.34 -2.85 -11.73
N LEU A 5 1.67 -2.83 -11.59
CA LEU A 5 2.39 -1.76 -10.87
C LEU A 5 2.51 -0.46 -11.69
N ASN A 6 2.21 -0.51 -12.99
CA ASN A 6 2.21 0.67 -13.87
C ASN A 6 0.83 1.34 -13.96
N LYS A 7 -0.19 0.78 -13.30
CA LYS A 7 -1.52 1.38 -13.25
C LYS A 7 -1.60 2.39 -12.11
N ASP A 8 -2.22 3.52 -12.39
CA ASP A 8 -2.51 4.57 -11.40
C ASP A 8 -3.56 4.10 -10.38
N ILE A 9 -4.50 3.26 -10.83
CA ILE A 9 -5.58 2.70 -10.01
C ILE A 9 -5.67 1.20 -10.25
N ILE A 10 -5.68 0.43 -9.16
CA ILE A 10 -5.90 -1.01 -9.18
C ILE A 10 -7.16 -1.36 -8.37
N THR A 11 -7.83 -2.43 -8.76
CA THR A 11 -9.00 -2.94 -8.02
C THR A 11 -8.56 -3.85 -6.88
N SER A 12 -9.46 -4.12 -5.92
CA SER A 12 -9.19 -5.03 -4.79
C SER A 12 -8.65 -6.39 -5.27
N ARG A 13 -9.20 -6.93 -6.36
CA ARG A 13 -8.75 -8.19 -6.95
C ARG A 13 -7.35 -8.11 -7.54
N GLU A 14 -7.01 -7.00 -8.19
CA GLU A 14 -5.65 -6.80 -8.72
C GLU A 14 -4.63 -6.57 -7.60
N LEU A 15 -5.04 -5.94 -6.49
CA LEU A 15 -4.22 -5.82 -5.29
C LEU A 15 -3.92 -7.19 -4.67
N GLU A 16 -4.90 -8.08 -4.57
CA GLU A 16 -4.68 -9.46 -4.11
C GLU A 16 -3.66 -10.19 -4.98
N VAL A 17 -3.78 -10.09 -6.31
CA VAL A 17 -2.82 -10.67 -7.24
C VAL A 17 -1.43 -10.04 -7.06
N ALA A 18 -1.34 -8.72 -6.91
CA ALA A 18 -0.08 -8.04 -6.67
C ALA A 18 0.59 -8.48 -5.35
N LEU A 19 -0.19 -8.69 -4.29
CA LEU A 19 0.29 -9.22 -3.02
C LEU A 19 0.82 -10.65 -3.16
N GLU A 20 0.16 -11.50 -3.94
CA GLU A 20 0.67 -12.83 -4.26
C GLU A 20 1.95 -12.78 -5.10
N GLU A 21 2.01 -11.93 -6.11
CA GLU A 21 3.21 -11.71 -6.91
C GLU A 21 4.38 -11.18 -6.07
N ARG A 22 4.09 -10.34 -5.08
CA ARG A 22 5.06 -9.85 -4.11
C ARG A 22 5.58 -10.96 -3.22
N LYS A 23 4.70 -11.82 -2.69
CA LYS A 23 5.10 -13.05 -1.95
C LYS A 23 5.94 -13.98 -2.82
N ALA A 24 5.69 -14.02 -4.13
CA ALA A 24 6.46 -14.79 -5.11
C ALA A 24 7.74 -14.09 -5.61
N GLY A 25 8.04 -12.87 -5.14
CA GLY A 25 9.24 -12.10 -5.54
C GLY A 25 9.19 -11.53 -6.97
N LYS A 26 8.00 -11.45 -7.58
CA LYS A 26 7.78 -10.91 -8.94
C LYS A 26 7.42 -9.43 -8.95
N ALA A 27 6.89 -8.92 -7.84
CA ALA A 27 6.49 -7.54 -7.62
C ALA A 27 7.15 -6.99 -6.35
N ASP A 28 7.59 -5.73 -6.37
CA ASP A 28 8.10 -5.03 -5.19
C ASP A 28 7.36 -3.69 -5.07
N PHE A 29 6.61 -3.53 -4.00
CA PHE A 29 5.87 -2.31 -3.69
C PHE A 29 5.57 -2.24 -2.19
N ILE A 30 5.29 -1.04 -1.72
CA ILE A 30 4.90 -0.78 -0.33
C ILE A 30 3.38 -0.63 -0.31
N LEU A 31 2.69 -1.47 0.45
CA LEU A 31 1.26 -1.34 0.67
C LEU A 31 1.02 -0.50 1.93
N VAL A 32 0.46 0.70 1.74
CA VAL A 32 0.15 1.64 2.82
C VAL A 32 -1.37 1.71 2.99
N ASP A 33 -1.83 1.34 4.17
CA ASP A 33 -3.23 1.48 4.54
C ASP A 33 -3.46 2.85 5.17
N VAL A 34 -4.35 3.66 4.59
CA VAL A 34 -4.62 5.03 5.08
C VAL A 34 -5.86 5.14 5.96
N ARG A 35 -6.45 4.00 6.34
CA ARG A 35 -7.59 3.91 7.27
C ARG A 35 -7.17 4.19 8.71
N GLU A 36 -8.16 4.41 9.57
CA GLU A 36 -7.90 4.64 10.99
C GLU A 36 -7.58 3.32 11.73
N MET A 37 -6.69 3.39 12.72
CA MET A 37 -6.29 2.26 13.60
C MET A 37 -7.45 1.37 14.08
N PRO A 38 -8.56 1.90 14.62
CA PRO A 38 -9.66 1.07 15.07
C PRO A 38 -10.34 0.27 13.94
N GLU A 39 -10.34 0.75 12.70
CA GLU A 39 -10.86 0.00 11.55
C GLU A 39 -9.88 -1.08 11.07
N TYR A 40 -8.57 -0.81 11.15
CA TYR A 40 -7.53 -1.75 10.79
C TYR A 40 -7.44 -2.95 11.75
N ASP A 41 -7.57 -2.69 13.06
CA ASP A 41 -7.52 -3.73 14.10
C ASP A 41 -8.70 -4.71 14.01
N SER A 42 -9.84 -4.23 13.52
CA SER A 42 -11.08 -5.02 13.36
C SER A 42 -11.06 -5.97 12.14
N GLY A 43 -10.08 -5.82 11.24
CA GLY A 43 -9.91 -6.67 10.07
C GLY A 43 -9.15 -5.97 8.95
N HIS A 44 -7.87 -6.29 8.79
CA HIS A 44 -7.01 -5.73 7.75
C HIS A 44 -6.56 -6.75 6.72
N ILE A 45 -6.06 -6.24 5.60
CA ILE A 45 -5.49 -7.07 4.53
C ILE A 45 -4.13 -7.58 5.00
N GLU A 46 -3.96 -8.89 5.07
CA GLU A 46 -2.66 -9.49 5.37
C GLU A 46 -1.64 -9.16 4.27
N GLY A 47 -0.59 -8.43 4.63
CA GLY A 47 0.42 -7.94 3.68
C GLY A 47 0.49 -6.41 3.54
N VAL A 48 -0.27 -5.67 4.35
CA VAL A 48 -0.01 -4.23 4.57
C VAL A 48 1.33 -4.06 5.28
N ASP A 49 2.21 -3.24 4.72
CA ASP A 49 3.49 -2.90 5.35
C ASP A 49 3.31 -1.84 6.43
N MET A 50 2.46 -0.86 6.16
CA MET A 50 2.34 0.34 6.98
C MET A 50 0.89 0.77 7.09
N LEU A 51 0.46 0.97 8.33
CA LEU A 51 -0.78 1.68 8.63
C LEU A 51 -0.46 3.14 8.92
N LYS A 52 -0.96 4.03 8.09
CA LYS A 52 -0.69 5.46 8.16
C LYS A 52 -1.98 6.25 7.93
N PRO A 53 -2.72 6.59 9.00
CA PRO A 53 -4.01 7.24 8.86
C PRO A 53 -3.89 8.56 8.10
N THR A 54 -4.88 8.81 7.25
CA THR A 54 -4.97 10.05 6.45
C THR A 54 -4.95 11.29 7.36
N SER A 55 -5.49 11.19 8.57
CA SER A 55 -5.46 12.25 9.60
C SER A 55 -4.05 12.75 9.94
N LEU A 56 -3.04 11.89 9.81
CA LEU A 56 -1.64 12.24 10.07
C LEU A 56 -0.84 12.47 8.77
N PHE A 57 -1.48 12.42 7.60
CA PHE A 57 -0.81 12.47 6.29
C PHE A 57 0.17 13.63 6.18
N GLN A 58 -0.24 14.83 6.60
CA GLN A 58 0.63 16.01 6.58
C GLN A 58 1.92 15.84 7.41
N SER A 59 1.89 15.04 8.48
CA SER A 59 3.04 14.84 9.38
C SER A 59 3.99 13.76 8.91
N TRP A 60 3.51 12.70 8.23
CA TRP A 60 4.35 11.57 7.82
C TRP A 60 4.58 11.46 6.31
N ALA A 61 3.68 11.99 5.48
CA ALA A 61 3.70 11.75 4.04
C ALA A 61 4.94 12.35 3.37
N GLN A 62 5.38 13.53 3.83
CA GLN A 62 6.56 14.17 3.24
C GLN A 62 7.79 13.29 3.42
N GLU A 63 8.17 12.97 4.65
CA GLU A 63 9.32 12.11 4.95
C GLU A 63 9.19 10.74 4.29
N PHE A 64 8.01 10.12 4.35
CA PHE A 64 7.77 8.80 3.77
C PHE A 64 7.90 8.78 2.25
N LEU A 65 7.28 9.75 1.55
CA LEU A 65 7.42 9.89 0.11
C LEU A 65 8.86 10.21 -0.25
N GLU A 66 9.57 10.95 0.60
CA GLU A 66 10.95 11.30 0.34
C GLU A 66 11.92 10.13 0.48
N GLU A 67 11.68 9.23 1.41
CA GLU A 67 12.47 8.01 1.61
C GLU A 67 12.13 6.93 0.56
N ASN A 68 10.92 6.97 -0.01
CA ASN A 68 10.42 5.93 -0.92
C ASN A 68 10.17 6.44 -2.35
N LYS A 69 10.84 7.53 -2.78
CA LYS A 69 10.72 8.10 -4.14
C LYS A 69 11.00 7.08 -5.26
N ASP A 70 11.90 6.13 -4.99
CA ASP A 70 12.35 5.12 -5.94
C ASP A 70 11.53 3.82 -5.93
N LYS A 71 10.53 3.72 -5.03
CA LYS A 71 9.70 2.51 -4.87
C LYS A 71 8.26 2.77 -5.29
N THR A 72 7.59 1.72 -5.77
CA THR A 72 6.15 1.79 -6.00
C THR A 72 5.42 1.75 -4.65
N VAL A 73 4.58 2.75 -4.40
CA VAL A 73 3.74 2.81 -3.21
C VAL A 73 2.28 2.68 -3.65
N ILE A 74 1.56 1.78 -2.98
CA ILE A 74 0.13 1.57 -3.19
C ILE A 74 -0.60 2.01 -1.94
N PHE A 75 -1.49 2.98 -2.08
CA PHE A 75 -2.35 3.42 -0.99
C PHE A 75 -3.70 2.71 -1.09
N THR A 76 -4.15 2.11 0.02
CA THR A 76 -5.47 1.50 0.12
C THR A 76 -6.35 2.22 1.13
N CYS A 77 -7.59 2.45 0.73
CA CYS A 77 -8.64 3.07 1.52
C CYS A 77 -9.95 2.28 1.31
N ARG A 78 -10.98 2.57 2.10
CA ARG A 78 -12.29 1.90 2.03
C ARG A 78 -13.14 2.39 0.87
#